data_AF-A0A6C0ADK3-F1
#
_entry.id   AF-A0A6C0ADK3-F1
#
_cell.length_a   1.000
_cell.length_b   1.000
_cell.length_c   1.000
_cell.angle_alpha   90.00
_cell.angle_beta   90.00
_cell.angle_gamma   90.00
#
_symmetry.space_group_name_H-M   'P 1'
#
loop_
_entity.id
_entity.type
_entity.pdbx_description
1 polymer ?
#
loop_
_entity_poly.entity_id
_entity_poly.type
_entity_poly.pdbx_seq_one_letter_code
_entity_poly.pdbx_strand_id
1 'polypeptide(L)'
;MIFQPKNRDELKEAVDLWCNNKENALDKYGNISEWDTSSVIDMSYMFYMFYWSKFNVDISKWDTSKVTNMSFMFYNSDFNGDISKWDTSNVINMNSMFTYSKFNGNISKWDTSKVTNMSCIFTYSEFNGNISKWNTSKVTDMSGMFCGSNFNGDISKWDTNSVTDMSSIYYDSKFNGNISKWDTSSVTKMNSMFSWSHFNGDISKWDTSKVTDMSYVFYGSKFNGNISKWDTSEVTNMTSMFEESQFNGDISKWDTSNVTDMISMFSYSKFNGDISKWDTSKVLDMSDMFENSQFNGNISNWDLINLEHNINNIGIKIVKKWTIVKVDKKDIKCCVLLQPIENEFIKCSTCHKCFDISIKDKWIDNKNSCPMCTSKWNNNIVYLMK
;
A
#
# COMPACT_ATOMS: atom_id res chain seq x y z
N MET A 1 3.86 -4.10 -52.66
CA MET A 1 4.20 -2.87 -51.91
C MET A 1 4.13 -3.25 -50.44
N ILE A 2 5.16 -2.96 -49.65
CA ILE A 2 5.14 -3.27 -48.21
C ILE A 2 4.18 -2.28 -47.54
N PHE A 3 3.28 -2.77 -46.67
CA PHE A 3 2.42 -1.89 -45.89
C PHE A 3 3.27 -1.09 -44.89
N GLN A 4 3.12 0.23 -44.92
CA GLN A 4 3.89 1.17 -44.12
C GLN A 4 2.92 2.17 -43.48
N PRO A 5 2.39 1.88 -42.27
CA PRO A 5 1.47 2.77 -41.58
C PRO A 5 2.16 4.08 -41.18
N LYS A 6 1.47 5.21 -41.39
CA LYS A 6 2.01 6.54 -41.07
C LYS A 6 1.87 6.92 -39.60
N ASN A 7 0.98 6.24 -38.87
CA ASN A 7 0.65 6.54 -37.49
C ASN A 7 0.07 5.29 -36.80
N ARG A 8 -0.21 5.44 -35.49
CA ARG A 8 -0.81 4.40 -34.66
C ARG A 8 -2.12 3.88 -35.24
N ASP A 9 -3.01 4.76 -35.69
CA ASP A 9 -4.38 4.40 -36.05
C ASP A 9 -4.41 3.57 -37.35
N GLU A 10 -3.58 3.91 -38.33
CA GLU A 10 -3.39 3.09 -39.54
C GLU A 10 -2.85 1.70 -39.20
N LEU A 11 -1.86 1.60 -38.30
CA LEU A 11 -1.35 0.30 -37.85
C LEU A 11 -2.43 -0.47 -37.07
N LYS A 12 -3.19 0.20 -36.20
CA LYS A 12 -4.25 -0.41 -35.40
C LYS A 12 -5.37 -0.96 -36.27
N GLU A 13 -5.80 -0.22 -37.30
CA GLU A 13 -6.79 -0.72 -38.27
C GLU A 13 -6.30 -2.01 -38.95
N ALA A 14 -5.03 -2.05 -39.36
CA ALA A 14 -4.44 -3.23 -39.97
C ALA A 14 -4.35 -4.42 -39.01
N VAL A 15 -3.94 -4.18 -37.76
CA VAL A 15 -3.91 -5.20 -36.70
C VAL A 15 -5.30 -5.72 -36.36
N ASP A 16 -6.29 -4.84 -36.25
CA ASP A 16 -7.67 -5.23 -35.97
C ASP A 16 -8.26 -6.06 -37.11
N LEU A 17 -7.97 -5.68 -38.37
CA LEU A 17 -8.34 -6.50 -39.52
C LEU A 17 -7.63 -7.85 -39.46
N TRP A 18 -6.35 -7.90 -39.11
CA TRP A 18 -5.60 -9.15 -38.99
C TRP A 18 -6.19 -10.10 -37.94
N CYS A 19 -6.56 -9.56 -36.78
CA CYS A 19 -7.16 -10.33 -35.69
C CYS A 19 -8.57 -10.82 -36.00
N ASN A 20 -9.38 -10.03 -36.71
CA ASN A 20 -10.78 -10.36 -37.00
C ASN A 20 -10.98 -11.12 -38.32
N ASN A 21 -10.17 -10.84 -39.35
CA ASN A 21 -10.21 -11.47 -40.66
C ASN A 21 -8.82 -11.44 -41.33
N LYS A 22 -8.04 -12.47 -41.00
CA LYS A 22 -6.66 -12.63 -41.49
C LYS A 22 -6.54 -12.67 -43.01
N GLU A 23 -7.51 -13.26 -43.73
CA GLU A 23 -7.49 -13.34 -45.20
C GLU A 23 -7.57 -11.93 -45.81
N ASN A 24 -8.55 -11.13 -45.37
CA ASN A 24 -8.68 -9.75 -45.83
C ASN A 24 -7.47 -8.89 -45.45
N ALA A 25 -6.87 -9.13 -44.28
CA ALA A 25 -5.65 -8.42 -43.87
C ALA A 25 -4.45 -8.78 -44.75
N LEU A 26 -4.29 -10.07 -45.11
CA LEU A 26 -3.26 -10.53 -46.03
C LEU A 26 -3.42 -9.90 -47.42
N ASP A 27 -4.66 -9.83 -47.92
CA ASP A 27 -4.94 -9.22 -49.23
C ASP A 27 -4.70 -7.70 -49.23
N LYS A 28 -5.10 -7.00 -48.15
CA LYS A 28 -5.01 -5.53 -48.07
C LYS A 28 -3.62 -5.03 -47.68
N TYR A 29 -2.95 -5.69 -46.73
CA TYR A 29 -1.73 -5.21 -46.08
C TYR A 29 -0.55 -6.18 -46.22
N GLY A 30 -0.74 -7.38 -46.74
CA GLY A 30 0.28 -8.42 -46.75
C GLY A 30 0.48 -9.06 -45.37
N ASN A 31 1.54 -9.87 -45.25
CA ASN A 31 1.84 -10.57 -44.01
C ASN A 31 2.31 -9.58 -42.92
N ILE A 32 1.73 -9.69 -41.72
CA ILE A 32 2.04 -8.82 -40.57
C ILE A 32 3.53 -8.76 -40.20
N SER A 33 4.27 -9.85 -40.43
CA SER A 33 5.71 -9.92 -40.14
C SER A 33 6.57 -9.06 -41.07
N GLU A 34 6.02 -8.61 -42.21
CA GLU A 34 6.74 -7.83 -43.22
C GLU A 34 6.32 -6.35 -43.23
N TRP A 35 5.44 -5.92 -42.33
CA TRP A 35 5.01 -4.52 -42.24
C TRP A 35 6.15 -3.62 -41.77
N ASP A 36 6.32 -2.47 -42.44
CA ASP A 36 7.31 -1.46 -42.07
C ASP A 36 6.72 -0.48 -41.05
N THR A 37 6.96 -0.74 -39.77
CA THR A 37 6.46 0.08 -38.65
C THR A 37 7.38 1.25 -38.27
N SER A 38 8.43 1.55 -39.06
CA SER A 38 9.48 2.54 -38.74
C SER A 38 9.01 3.99 -38.59
N SER A 39 7.77 4.29 -38.99
CA SER A 39 7.14 5.61 -38.83
C SER A 39 6.25 5.72 -37.59
N VAL A 40 5.95 4.60 -36.93
CA VAL A 40 5.02 4.56 -35.79
C VAL A 40 5.73 4.96 -34.50
N ILE A 41 5.15 5.94 -33.80
CA ILE A 41 5.68 6.48 -32.53
C ILE A 41 4.88 5.95 -31.33
N ASP A 42 3.64 5.54 -31.53
CA ASP A 42 2.75 5.04 -30.48
C ASP A 42 2.20 3.66 -30.88
N MET A 43 2.46 2.66 -30.05
CA MET A 43 1.95 1.28 -30.19
C MET A 43 1.01 0.90 -29.04
N SER A 44 0.47 1.88 -28.31
CA SER A 44 -0.45 1.63 -27.22
C SER A 44 -1.73 0.94 -27.68
N TYR A 45 -2.19 -0.02 -26.88
CA TYR A 45 -3.38 -0.84 -27.14
C TYR A 45 -3.36 -1.62 -28.46
N MET A 46 -2.20 -1.86 -29.08
CA MET A 46 -2.16 -2.42 -30.44
C MET A 46 -2.88 -3.78 -30.54
N PHE A 47 -2.64 -4.68 -29.59
CA PHE A 47 -3.27 -6.00 -29.52
C PHE A 47 -4.28 -6.14 -28.37
N TYR A 48 -4.71 -5.00 -27.80
CA TYR A 48 -5.77 -4.97 -26.80
C TYR A 48 -7.10 -5.38 -27.42
N MET A 49 -7.81 -6.25 -26.71
CA MET A 49 -9.15 -6.72 -27.02
C MET A 49 -10.01 -6.62 -25.73
N PHE A 50 -11.32 -6.36 -25.87
CA PHE A 50 -12.24 -6.37 -24.72
C PHE A 50 -12.38 -7.76 -24.08
N TYR A 51 -12.03 -8.80 -24.83
CA TYR A 51 -11.93 -10.19 -24.41
C TYR A 51 -10.47 -10.67 -24.52
N TRP A 52 -10.18 -11.86 -24.02
CA TRP A 52 -8.85 -12.46 -24.07
C TRP A 52 -8.29 -12.51 -25.51
N SER A 53 -7.17 -11.82 -25.75
CA SER A 53 -6.54 -11.71 -27.07
C SER A 53 -5.75 -12.98 -27.38
N LYS A 54 -6.19 -13.75 -28.38
CA LYS A 54 -5.50 -14.95 -28.88
C LYS A 54 -4.32 -14.64 -29.81
N PHE A 55 -3.95 -13.37 -29.93
CA PHE A 55 -2.88 -12.93 -30.83
C PHE A 55 -1.53 -13.52 -30.37
N ASN A 56 -0.90 -14.29 -31.26
CA ASN A 56 0.43 -14.87 -31.01
C ASN A 56 1.18 -15.12 -32.33
N VAL A 57 1.35 -14.05 -33.12
CA VAL A 57 2.01 -14.10 -34.44
C VAL A 57 3.38 -13.44 -34.36
N ASP A 58 4.31 -13.88 -35.22
CA ASP A 58 5.65 -13.28 -35.31
C ASP A 58 5.59 -11.82 -35.78
N ILE A 59 6.11 -10.94 -34.92
CA ILE A 59 6.30 -9.51 -35.12
C ILE A 59 7.73 -9.08 -34.75
N SER A 60 8.66 -10.04 -34.72
CA SER A 60 10.06 -9.83 -34.31
C SER A 60 10.80 -8.84 -35.22
N LYS A 61 10.34 -8.67 -36.46
CA LYS A 61 10.92 -7.76 -37.47
C LYS A 61 10.37 -6.33 -37.41
N TRP A 62 9.36 -6.06 -36.58
CA TRP A 62 8.81 -4.71 -36.47
C TRP A 62 9.88 -3.73 -35.96
N ASP A 63 9.99 -2.60 -36.65
CA ASP A 63 10.83 -1.49 -36.22
C ASP A 63 10.11 -0.71 -35.10
N THR A 64 10.72 -0.73 -33.92
CA THR A 64 10.24 -0.06 -32.70
C THR A 64 11.10 1.13 -32.31
N SER A 65 12.12 1.48 -33.12
CA SER A 65 13.14 2.47 -32.78
C SER A 65 12.60 3.87 -32.52
N LYS A 66 11.42 4.24 -33.03
CA LYS A 66 10.76 5.52 -32.76
C LYS A 66 9.65 5.46 -31.72
N VAL A 67 9.32 4.28 -31.22
CA VAL A 67 8.18 4.09 -30.33
C VAL A 67 8.48 4.68 -28.96
N THR A 68 7.59 5.56 -28.50
CA THR A 68 7.66 6.18 -27.17
C THR A 68 6.60 5.64 -26.21
N ASN A 69 5.54 5.03 -26.73
CA ASN A 69 4.42 4.51 -25.94
C ASN A 69 4.07 3.08 -26.34
N MET A 70 4.17 2.14 -25.39
CA MET A 70 3.81 0.72 -25.55
C MET A 70 2.73 0.29 -24.55
N SER A 71 2.01 1.25 -23.95
CA SER A 71 1.05 0.93 -22.91
C SER A 71 -0.07 0.01 -23.39
N PHE A 72 -0.47 -0.94 -22.54
CA PHE A 72 -1.54 -1.91 -22.84
C PHE A 72 -1.36 -2.74 -24.12
N MET A 73 -0.16 -2.75 -24.74
CA MET A 73 0.03 -3.35 -26.07
C MET A 73 -0.35 -4.83 -26.13
N PHE A 74 -0.03 -5.61 -25.09
CA PHE A 74 -0.35 -7.04 -24.95
C PHE A 74 -1.18 -7.34 -23.69
N TYR A 75 -2.01 -6.38 -23.27
CA TYR A 75 -2.94 -6.58 -22.16
C TYR A 75 -3.88 -7.75 -22.45
N ASN A 76 -4.01 -8.67 -21.49
CA ASN A 76 -4.91 -9.82 -21.54
C ASN A 76 -4.70 -10.68 -22.80
N SER A 77 -3.45 -11.07 -23.07
CA SER A 77 -3.03 -11.68 -24.34
C SER A 77 -2.27 -13.01 -24.19
N ASP A 78 -2.52 -13.93 -25.12
CA ASP A 78 -1.74 -15.16 -25.35
C ASP A 78 -0.38 -14.92 -26.00
N PHE A 79 -0.04 -13.66 -26.34
CA PHE A 79 1.19 -13.34 -27.03
C PHE A 79 2.42 -13.80 -26.23
N ASN A 80 3.27 -14.60 -26.88
CA ASN A 80 4.54 -15.07 -26.32
C ASN A 80 5.63 -15.15 -27.41
N GLY A 81 5.53 -14.30 -28.42
CA GLY A 81 6.49 -14.21 -29.53
C GLY A 81 7.83 -13.58 -29.11
N ASP A 82 8.87 -13.77 -29.93
CA ASP A 82 10.17 -13.17 -29.68
C ASP A 82 10.17 -11.67 -30.02
N ILE A 83 10.35 -10.85 -28.98
CA ILE A 83 10.50 -9.39 -29.06
C ILE A 83 11.84 -8.94 -28.45
N SER A 84 12.79 -9.85 -28.30
CA SER A 84 14.08 -9.59 -27.65
C SER A 84 14.98 -8.61 -28.42
N LYS A 85 14.70 -8.41 -29.71
CA LYS A 85 15.44 -7.53 -30.63
C LYS A 85 14.80 -6.15 -30.83
N TRP A 86 13.66 -5.89 -30.21
CA TRP A 86 13.02 -4.59 -30.29
C TRP A 86 13.90 -3.51 -29.66
N ASP A 87 13.92 -2.33 -30.29
CA ASP A 87 14.60 -1.15 -29.79
C ASP A 87 13.65 -0.37 -28.89
N THR A 88 13.88 -0.47 -27.57
CA THR A 88 13.07 0.22 -26.57
C THR A 88 13.71 1.53 -26.07
N SER A 89 14.82 1.97 -26.67
CA SER A 89 15.62 3.11 -26.19
C SER A 89 14.91 4.47 -26.25
N ASN A 90 13.75 4.54 -26.92
CA ASN A 90 12.88 5.71 -26.96
C ASN A 90 11.58 5.56 -26.15
N VAL A 91 11.33 4.38 -25.58
CA VAL A 91 10.09 4.12 -24.83
C VAL A 91 10.09 4.89 -23.51
N ILE A 92 9.00 5.61 -23.27
CA ILE A 92 8.76 6.42 -22.09
C ILE A 92 7.67 5.78 -21.21
N ASN A 93 6.64 5.19 -21.85
CA ASN A 93 5.51 4.57 -21.17
C ASN A 93 5.35 3.09 -21.56
N MET A 94 5.39 2.20 -20.57
CA MET A 94 5.13 0.76 -20.72
C MET A 94 3.93 0.28 -19.88
N ASN A 95 3.12 1.20 -19.35
CA ASN A 95 2.12 0.85 -18.36
C ASN A 95 1.19 -0.25 -18.86
N SER A 96 0.96 -1.26 -18.03
CA SER A 96 0.08 -2.40 -18.30
C SER A 96 0.39 -3.21 -19.57
N MET A 97 1.62 -3.14 -20.11
CA MET A 97 1.97 -3.76 -21.39
C MET A 97 1.70 -5.27 -21.41
N PHE A 98 1.97 -6.00 -20.31
CA PHE A 98 1.79 -7.45 -20.19
C PHE A 98 0.85 -7.85 -19.04
N THR A 99 -0.04 -6.97 -18.60
CA THR A 99 -1.04 -7.32 -17.57
C THR A 99 -1.94 -8.46 -18.07
N TYR A 100 -2.15 -9.49 -17.25
CA TYR A 100 -2.87 -10.73 -17.60
C TYR A 100 -2.33 -11.43 -18.86
N SER A 101 -1.06 -11.25 -19.19
CA SER A 101 -0.43 -11.86 -20.37
C SER A 101 0.29 -13.17 -20.05
N LYS A 102 0.29 -14.10 -21.02
CA LYS A 102 1.13 -15.31 -21.03
C LYS A 102 2.59 -15.05 -21.44
N PHE A 103 2.93 -13.80 -21.73
CA PHE A 103 4.27 -13.45 -22.17
C PHE A 103 5.32 -13.83 -21.11
N ASN A 104 6.29 -14.64 -21.51
CA ASN A 104 7.45 -15.03 -20.70
C ASN A 104 8.75 -15.04 -21.52
N GLY A 105 8.78 -14.23 -22.58
CA GLY A 105 9.93 -14.10 -23.49
C GLY A 105 11.10 -13.33 -22.87
N ASN A 106 12.26 -13.38 -23.52
CA ASN A 106 13.46 -12.71 -23.05
C ASN A 106 13.45 -11.20 -23.40
N ILE A 107 13.38 -10.36 -22.37
CA ILE A 107 13.43 -8.89 -22.47
C ILE A 107 14.60 -8.29 -21.66
N SER A 108 15.59 -9.12 -21.31
CA SER A 108 16.73 -8.70 -20.48
C SER A 108 17.65 -7.66 -21.13
N LYS A 109 17.55 -7.48 -22.45
CA LYS A 109 18.37 -6.55 -23.24
C LYS A 109 17.65 -5.25 -23.61
N TRP A 110 16.40 -5.09 -23.22
CA TRP A 110 15.67 -3.85 -23.45
C TRP A 110 16.34 -2.69 -22.74
N ASP A 111 16.47 -1.58 -23.46
CA ASP A 111 16.89 -0.31 -22.88
C ASP A 111 15.67 0.37 -22.26
N THR A 112 15.65 0.48 -20.93
CA THR A 112 14.57 1.13 -20.17
C THR A 112 14.98 2.50 -19.64
N SER A 113 16.11 3.06 -20.06
CA SER A 113 16.72 4.28 -19.50
C SER A 113 15.91 5.57 -19.67
N LYS A 114 14.86 5.54 -20.51
CA LYS A 114 13.90 6.64 -20.69
C LYS A 114 12.50 6.34 -20.12
N VAL A 115 12.25 5.11 -19.66
CA VAL A 115 10.95 4.72 -19.14
C VAL A 115 10.71 5.47 -17.83
N THR A 116 9.55 6.11 -17.75
CA THR A 116 9.09 6.84 -16.56
C THR A 116 7.91 6.15 -15.88
N ASN A 117 7.11 5.40 -16.65
CA ASN A 117 5.95 4.68 -16.16
C ASN A 117 6.11 3.17 -16.43
N MET A 118 6.22 2.40 -15.35
CA MET A 118 6.26 0.94 -15.32
C MET A 118 5.06 0.34 -14.56
N SER A 119 4.00 1.11 -14.31
CA SER A 119 2.86 0.58 -13.55
C SER A 119 2.21 -0.58 -14.27
N CYS A 120 1.86 -1.59 -13.48
CA CYS A 120 1.12 -2.77 -13.89
C CYS A 120 1.73 -3.61 -15.03
N ILE A 121 3.00 -3.43 -15.42
CA ILE A 121 3.58 -4.15 -16.58
C ILE A 121 3.32 -5.66 -16.49
N PHE A 122 3.53 -6.28 -15.33
CA PHE A 122 3.42 -7.72 -15.12
C PHE A 122 2.33 -8.13 -14.13
N THR A 123 1.31 -7.30 -13.92
CA THR A 123 0.16 -7.63 -13.07
C THR A 123 -0.53 -8.91 -13.57
N TYR A 124 -0.66 -9.92 -12.71
CA TYR A 124 -1.19 -11.25 -13.03
C TYR A 124 -0.60 -11.88 -14.30
N SER A 125 0.66 -11.56 -14.62
CA SER A 125 1.39 -12.12 -15.76
C SER A 125 2.10 -13.43 -15.42
N GLU A 126 2.30 -14.28 -16.42
CA GLU A 126 3.16 -15.47 -16.32
C GLU A 126 4.67 -15.14 -16.35
N PHE A 127 5.04 -13.88 -16.57
CA PHE A 127 6.43 -13.45 -16.69
C PHE A 127 7.26 -13.76 -15.44
N ASN A 128 8.38 -14.45 -15.64
CA ASN A 128 9.40 -14.70 -14.61
C ASN A 128 10.83 -14.59 -15.18
N GLY A 129 11.00 -13.79 -16.24
CA GLY A 129 12.27 -13.60 -16.92
C GLY A 129 13.25 -12.68 -16.17
N ASN A 130 14.50 -12.63 -16.62
CA ASN A 130 15.52 -11.78 -16.01
C ASN A 130 15.39 -10.30 -16.45
N ILE A 131 15.16 -9.42 -15.48
CA ILE A 131 15.10 -7.95 -15.65
C ILE A 131 16.06 -7.20 -14.71
N SER A 132 17.04 -7.90 -14.14
CA SER A 132 18.03 -7.33 -13.20
C SER A 132 18.88 -6.20 -13.77
N LYS A 133 18.97 -6.11 -15.10
CA LYS A 133 19.77 -5.11 -15.83
C LYS A 133 18.96 -3.93 -16.35
N TRP A 134 17.65 -3.89 -16.12
CA TRP A 134 16.85 -2.74 -16.48
C TRP A 134 17.32 -1.51 -15.72
N ASN A 135 17.37 -0.39 -16.43
CA ASN A 135 17.63 0.91 -15.84
C ASN A 135 16.30 1.53 -15.39
N THR A 136 16.13 1.70 -14.09
CA THR A 136 14.92 2.26 -13.47
C THR A 136 15.10 3.69 -12.95
N SER A 137 16.24 4.33 -13.22
CA SER A 137 16.62 5.62 -12.59
C SER A 137 15.72 6.81 -12.93
N LYS A 138 14.81 6.66 -13.92
CA LYS A 138 13.82 7.68 -14.29
C LYS A 138 12.38 7.25 -14.01
N VAL A 139 12.18 6.04 -13.50
CA VAL A 139 10.86 5.51 -13.23
C VAL A 139 10.28 6.23 -12.03
N THR A 140 9.10 6.81 -12.19
CA THR A 140 8.37 7.51 -11.13
C THR A 140 7.18 6.71 -10.62
N ASP A 141 6.64 5.82 -11.46
CA ASP A 141 5.47 4.99 -11.15
C ASP A 141 5.80 3.51 -11.41
N MET A 142 5.77 2.71 -10.34
CA MET A 142 5.90 1.25 -10.38
C MET A 142 4.63 0.57 -9.86
N SER A 143 3.55 1.30 -9.62
CA SER A 143 2.35 0.79 -8.95
C SER A 143 1.83 -0.48 -9.62
N GLY A 144 1.50 -1.49 -8.81
CA GLY A 144 0.95 -2.76 -9.28
C GLY A 144 1.86 -3.62 -10.17
N MET A 145 3.13 -3.25 -10.40
CA MET A 145 3.99 -3.88 -11.41
C MET A 145 4.05 -5.41 -11.33
N PHE A 146 4.06 -5.98 -10.13
CA PHE A 146 4.08 -7.44 -9.88
C PHE A 146 2.87 -7.95 -9.07
N CYS A 147 1.77 -7.18 -9.05
CA CYS A 147 0.52 -7.57 -8.39
C CYS A 147 0.03 -8.93 -8.92
N GLY A 148 -0.18 -9.91 -8.06
CA GLY A 148 -0.59 -11.27 -8.42
C GLY A 148 0.39 -12.05 -9.29
N SER A 149 1.63 -11.56 -9.44
CA SER A 149 2.65 -12.19 -10.29
C SER A 149 3.40 -13.30 -9.54
N ASN A 150 3.84 -14.31 -10.31
CA ASN A 150 4.78 -15.33 -9.83
C ASN A 150 6.26 -14.88 -9.90
N PHE A 151 6.53 -13.65 -10.32
CA PHE A 151 7.88 -13.11 -10.46
C PHE A 151 8.66 -13.17 -9.14
N ASN A 152 9.87 -13.73 -9.18
CA ASN A 152 10.78 -13.77 -8.03
C ASN A 152 12.26 -13.55 -8.45
N GLY A 153 12.48 -12.75 -9.49
CA GLY A 153 13.81 -12.45 -10.02
C GLY A 153 14.58 -11.43 -9.16
N ASP A 154 15.90 -11.34 -9.36
CA ASP A 154 16.74 -10.35 -8.68
C ASP A 154 16.52 -8.95 -9.28
N ILE A 155 16.11 -8.03 -8.41
CA ILE A 155 15.89 -6.60 -8.69
C ILE A 155 16.57 -5.72 -7.62
N SER A 156 17.52 -6.30 -6.87
CA SER A 156 18.21 -5.63 -5.76
C SER A 156 19.08 -4.45 -6.17
N LYS A 157 19.38 -4.32 -7.47
CA LYS A 157 20.23 -3.29 -8.08
C LYS A 157 19.45 -2.19 -8.80
N TRP A 158 18.12 -2.25 -8.79
CA TRP A 158 17.31 -1.19 -9.37
C TRP A 158 17.53 0.12 -8.62
N ASP A 159 17.59 1.20 -9.38
CA ASP A 159 17.61 2.56 -8.85
C ASP A 159 16.16 3.04 -8.68
N THR A 160 15.73 3.24 -7.44
CA THR A 160 14.37 3.63 -7.08
C THR A 160 14.25 5.06 -6.56
N ASN A 161 15.32 5.86 -6.63
CA ASN A 161 15.37 7.20 -6.03
C ASN A 161 14.29 8.18 -6.54
N SER A 162 13.79 7.93 -7.76
CA SER A 162 12.80 8.78 -8.44
C SER A 162 11.38 8.24 -8.31
N VAL A 163 11.22 7.04 -7.74
CA VAL A 163 9.91 6.39 -7.63
C VAL A 163 9.09 7.09 -6.56
N THR A 164 7.90 7.54 -6.95
CA THR A 164 6.94 8.19 -6.04
C THR A 164 5.76 7.28 -5.70
N ASP A 165 5.41 6.36 -6.59
CA ASP A 165 4.27 5.44 -6.41
C ASP A 165 4.74 3.97 -6.43
N MET A 166 4.67 3.34 -5.25
CA MET A 166 4.94 1.91 -5.04
C MET A 166 3.69 1.16 -4.56
N SER A 167 2.50 1.75 -4.74
CA SER A 167 1.26 1.12 -4.32
C SER A 167 1.07 -0.25 -4.99
N SER A 168 0.64 -1.24 -4.21
CA SER A 168 0.32 -2.60 -4.68
C SER A 168 1.40 -3.35 -5.48
N ILE A 169 2.69 -2.96 -5.46
CA ILE A 169 3.74 -3.61 -6.29
C ILE A 169 3.73 -5.14 -6.10
N TYR A 170 3.59 -5.62 -4.86
CA TYR A 170 3.65 -7.04 -4.49
C TYR A 170 2.35 -7.55 -3.86
N TYR A 171 1.21 -6.91 -4.13
CA TYR A 171 -0.11 -7.41 -3.74
C TYR A 171 -0.27 -8.84 -4.25
N ASP A 172 -0.62 -9.81 -3.39
CA ASP A 172 -0.78 -11.24 -3.73
C ASP A 172 0.42 -11.84 -4.51
N SER A 173 1.63 -11.34 -4.25
CA SER A 173 2.84 -11.79 -4.93
C SER A 173 3.57 -12.91 -4.18
N LYS A 174 4.26 -13.78 -4.95
CA LYS A 174 5.22 -14.76 -4.41
C LYS A 174 6.62 -14.17 -4.17
N PHE A 175 6.83 -12.90 -4.54
CA PHE A 175 8.13 -12.26 -4.43
C PHE A 175 8.64 -12.25 -2.98
N ASN A 176 9.89 -12.69 -2.81
CA ASN A 176 10.60 -12.62 -1.53
C ASN A 176 12.10 -12.29 -1.73
N GLY A 177 12.40 -11.54 -2.80
CA GLY A 177 13.75 -11.10 -3.15
C GLY A 177 14.25 -9.97 -2.25
N ASN A 178 15.55 -9.67 -2.32
CA ASN A 178 16.16 -8.61 -1.54
C ASN A 178 15.90 -7.22 -2.14
N ILE A 179 15.19 -6.37 -1.40
CA ILE A 179 14.90 -4.97 -1.73
C ILE A 179 15.37 -3.99 -0.62
N SER A 180 16.23 -4.46 0.30
CA SER A 180 16.73 -3.66 1.44
C SER A 180 17.55 -2.43 1.04
N LYS A 181 18.04 -2.38 -0.20
CA LYS A 181 18.88 -1.29 -0.75
C LYS A 181 18.11 -0.30 -1.62
N TRP A 182 16.81 -0.51 -1.81
CA TRP A 182 15.99 0.45 -2.53
C TRP A 182 15.97 1.78 -1.77
N ASP A 183 16.13 2.87 -2.52
CA ASP A 183 15.93 4.21 -2.03
C ASP A 183 14.44 4.54 -2.12
N THR A 184 13.79 4.73 -0.97
CA THR A 184 12.37 5.04 -0.86
C THR A 184 12.11 6.50 -0.47
N SER A 185 13.15 7.34 -0.43
CA SER A 185 13.05 8.73 0.07
C SER A 185 12.16 9.66 -0.77
N SER A 186 11.75 9.23 -1.97
CA SER A 186 10.79 9.94 -2.82
C SER A 186 9.39 9.34 -2.82
N VAL A 187 9.19 8.19 -2.17
CA VAL A 187 7.92 7.47 -2.18
C VAL A 187 6.88 8.21 -1.34
N THR A 188 5.72 8.47 -1.94
CA THR A 188 4.57 9.09 -1.25
C THR A 188 3.40 8.12 -1.10
N LYS A 189 3.33 7.09 -1.95
CA LYS A 189 2.29 6.06 -1.93
C LYS A 189 2.88 4.67 -1.85
N MET A 190 2.46 3.91 -0.83
CA MET A 190 2.82 2.49 -0.66
C MET A 190 1.64 1.64 -0.18
N ASN A 191 0.41 2.16 -0.28
CA ASN A 191 -0.78 1.42 0.11
C ASN A 191 -0.85 0.05 -0.60
N SER A 192 -1.29 -0.96 0.14
CA SER A 192 -1.43 -2.35 -0.32
C SER A 192 -0.14 -3.02 -0.84
N MET A 193 1.05 -2.43 -0.65
CA MET A 193 2.29 -2.88 -1.31
C MET A 193 2.62 -4.36 -1.08
N PHE A 194 2.42 -4.89 0.12
CA PHE A 194 2.69 -6.29 0.50
C PHE A 194 1.44 -7.03 0.99
N SER A 195 0.25 -6.55 0.64
CA SER A 195 -1.00 -7.23 0.99
C SER A 195 -1.03 -8.64 0.39
N TRP A 196 -1.36 -9.65 1.18
CA TRP A 196 -1.35 -11.08 0.82
C TRP A 196 -0.02 -11.61 0.26
N SER A 197 1.06 -10.84 0.43
CA SER A 197 2.38 -11.17 -0.12
C SER A 197 3.10 -12.24 0.70
N HIS A 198 3.97 -12.99 0.04
CA HIS A 198 4.93 -13.90 0.68
C HIS A 198 6.19 -13.19 1.20
N PHE A 199 6.32 -11.88 0.96
CA PHE A 199 7.50 -11.11 1.32
C PHE A 199 7.75 -11.09 2.83
N ASN A 200 8.99 -11.37 3.24
CA ASN A 200 9.46 -11.27 4.62
C ASN A 200 10.92 -10.78 4.70
N GLY A 201 11.35 -9.97 3.72
CA GLY A 201 12.71 -9.42 3.64
C GLY A 201 12.94 -8.21 4.54
N ASP A 202 14.19 -7.78 4.66
CA ASP A 202 14.56 -6.58 5.43
C ASP A 202 14.18 -5.29 4.69
N ILE A 203 13.34 -4.48 5.34
CA ILE A 203 12.91 -3.13 4.91
C ILE A 203 13.08 -2.10 6.04
N SER A 204 13.90 -2.43 7.04
CA SER A 204 14.09 -1.61 8.26
C SER A 204 14.78 -0.27 8.03
N LYS A 205 15.41 -0.10 6.85
CA LYS A 205 16.15 1.10 6.44
C LYS A 205 15.42 1.96 5.41
N TRP A 206 14.20 1.57 5.05
CA TRP A 206 13.39 2.37 4.14
C TRP A 206 13.06 3.71 4.79
N ASP A 207 13.19 4.76 4.00
CA ASP A 207 12.71 6.09 4.33
C ASP A 207 11.22 6.17 3.98
N THR A 208 10.39 6.41 4.99
CA THR A 208 8.93 6.53 4.86
C THR A 208 8.45 7.94 5.18
N SER A 209 9.35 8.91 5.34
CA SER A 209 9.02 10.25 5.87
C SER A 209 8.09 11.08 4.98
N LYS A 210 7.82 10.65 3.74
CA LYS A 210 6.92 11.31 2.79
C LYS A 210 5.64 10.51 2.51
N VAL A 211 5.51 9.33 3.11
CA VAL A 211 4.35 8.46 2.90
C VAL A 211 3.18 8.99 3.71
N THR A 212 2.06 9.23 3.04
CA THR A 212 0.82 9.67 3.71
C THR A 212 -0.21 8.55 3.86
N ASP A 213 -0.15 7.53 2.99
CA ASP A 213 -1.10 6.41 2.99
C ASP A 213 -0.36 5.07 3.14
N MET A 214 -0.55 4.45 4.30
CA MET A 214 -0.07 3.10 4.66
C MET A 214 -1.21 2.09 4.78
N SER A 215 -2.37 2.38 4.19
CA SER A 215 -3.49 1.45 4.22
C SER A 215 -3.12 0.13 3.55
N TYR A 216 -3.56 -0.98 4.16
CA TYR A 216 -3.41 -2.36 3.67
C TYR A 216 -1.97 -2.84 3.39
N VAL A 217 -0.91 -2.10 3.78
CA VAL A 217 0.49 -2.43 3.40
C VAL A 217 0.85 -3.88 3.70
N PHE A 218 0.46 -4.41 4.87
CA PHE A 218 0.70 -5.80 5.30
C PHE A 218 -0.58 -6.59 5.57
N TYR A 219 -1.71 -6.21 4.96
CA TYR A 219 -2.99 -6.92 5.09
C TYR A 219 -2.83 -8.40 4.67
N GLY A 220 -3.17 -9.35 5.54
CA GLY A 220 -3.03 -10.79 5.28
C GLY A 220 -1.59 -11.28 5.08
N SER A 221 -0.58 -10.45 5.38
CA SER A 221 0.83 -10.76 5.14
C SER A 221 1.44 -11.63 6.24
N LYS A 222 2.43 -12.45 5.86
CA LYS A 222 3.30 -13.18 6.80
C LYS A 222 4.48 -12.35 7.31
N PHE A 223 4.61 -11.10 6.85
CA PHE A 223 5.69 -10.22 7.24
C PHE A 223 5.76 -10.03 8.76
N ASN A 224 6.94 -10.21 9.33
CA ASN A 224 7.22 -9.95 10.75
C ASN A 224 8.62 -9.32 10.95
N GLY A 225 9.08 -8.55 9.96
CA GLY A 225 10.36 -7.86 9.98
C GLY A 225 10.34 -6.60 10.85
N ASN A 226 11.52 -6.01 11.08
CA ASN A 226 11.65 -4.80 11.89
C ASN A 226 11.27 -3.55 11.07
N ILE A 227 10.25 -2.82 11.54
CA ILE A 227 9.80 -1.52 11.00
C ILE A 227 9.72 -0.43 12.08
N SER A 228 10.36 -0.65 13.24
CA SER A 228 10.36 0.28 14.38
C SER A 228 10.97 1.66 14.08
N LYS A 229 11.73 1.77 12.98
CA LYS A 229 12.41 2.99 12.54
C LYS A 229 11.73 3.71 11.39
N TRP A 230 10.60 3.18 10.91
CA TRP A 230 9.81 3.90 9.92
C TRP A 230 9.32 5.21 10.50
N ASP A 231 9.45 6.26 9.71
CA ASP A 231 8.90 7.57 10.00
C ASP A 231 7.43 7.59 9.56
N THR A 232 6.54 7.75 10.53
CA THR A 232 5.08 7.78 10.31
C THR A 232 4.51 9.18 10.51
N SER A 233 5.34 10.22 10.69
CA SER A 233 4.86 11.56 11.08
C SER A 233 3.92 12.18 10.06
N GLU A 234 4.04 11.85 8.78
CA GLU A 234 3.16 12.36 7.71
C GLU A 234 1.99 11.42 7.36
N VAL A 235 1.90 10.25 8.01
CA VAL A 235 0.86 9.25 7.70
C VAL A 235 -0.49 9.71 8.22
N THR A 236 -1.48 9.71 7.34
CA THR A 236 -2.88 10.02 7.68
C THR A 236 -3.76 8.78 7.67
N ASN A 237 -3.46 7.76 6.86
CA ASN A 237 -4.28 6.56 6.73
C ASN A 237 -3.49 5.27 7.05
N MET A 238 -3.97 4.51 8.04
CA MET A 238 -3.44 3.20 8.45
C MET A 238 -4.50 2.08 8.38
N THR A 239 -5.59 2.30 7.65
CA THR A 239 -6.68 1.34 7.48
C THR A 239 -6.16 -0.05 7.11
N SER A 240 -6.54 -1.06 7.88
CA SER A 240 -6.24 -2.48 7.67
C SER A 240 -4.75 -2.79 7.45
N MET A 241 -3.83 -1.93 7.91
CA MET A 241 -2.40 -2.09 7.63
C MET A 241 -1.86 -3.46 8.07
N PHE A 242 -2.33 -3.99 9.21
CA PHE A 242 -1.95 -5.29 9.78
C PHE A 242 -3.13 -6.22 10.01
N GLU A 243 -4.25 -5.99 9.33
CA GLU A 243 -5.41 -6.89 9.41
C GLU A 243 -4.99 -8.28 8.92
N GLU A 244 -5.40 -9.35 9.62
CA GLU A 244 -5.03 -10.74 9.34
C GLU A 244 -3.50 -11.01 9.30
N SER A 245 -2.67 -10.06 9.76
CA SER A 245 -1.22 -10.14 9.68
C SER A 245 -0.61 -10.98 10.80
N GLN A 246 0.57 -11.56 10.52
CA GLN A 246 1.40 -12.22 11.54
C GLN A 246 2.33 -11.25 12.29
N PHE A 247 2.30 -9.96 11.94
CA PHE A 247 3.17 -8.95 12.51
C PHE A 247 2.98 -8.79 14.02
N ASN A 248 4.08 -8.79 14.78
CA ASN A 248 4.10 -8.51 16.22
C ASN A 248 5.38 -7.76 16.64
N GLY A 249 5.92 -6.93 15.74
CA GLY A 249 7.12 -6.14 15.98
C GLY A 249 6.85 -4.88 16.82
N ASP A 250 7.93 -4.25 17.31
CA ASP A 250 7.83 -2.99 18.05
C ASP A 250 7.50 -1.81 17.12
N ILE A 251 6.38 -1.14 17.40
CA ILE A 251 5.90 0.08 16.75
C ILE A 251 5.54 1.16 17.79
N SER A 252 6.02 1.03 19.03
CA SER A 252 5.71 1.92 20.15
C SER A 252 6.20 3.36 19.96
N LYS A 253 7.13 3.57 19.02
CA LYS A 253 7.76 4.87 18.71
C LYS A 253 7.20 5.55 17.46
N TRP A 254 6.25 4.93 16.79
CA TRP A 254 5.59 5.57 15.66
C TRP A 254 4.87 6.85 16.09
N ASP A 255 5.00 7.88 15.27
CA ASP A 255 4.24 9.11 15.42
C ASP A 255 2.90 8.93 14.72
N THR A 256 1.81 8.92 15.49
CA THR A 256 0.45 8.78 14.98
C THR A 256 -0.34 10.09 15.04
N SER A 257 0.30 11.21 15.37
CA SER A 257 -0.36 12.50 15.63
C SER A 257 -1.05 13.12 14.41
N ASN A 258 -0.77 12.61 13.21
CA ASN A 258 -1.44 12.99 11.95
C ASN A 258 -2.42 11.94 11.41
N VAL A 259 -2.53 10.76 12.05
CA VAL A 259 -3.40 9.69 11.58
C VAL A 259 -4.87 10.05 11.82
N THR A 260 -5.68 9.92 10.79
CA THR A 260 -7.14 10.12 10.81
C THR A 260 -7.90 8.80 10.74
N ASP A 261 -7.35 7.76 10.11
CA ASP A 261 -8.05 6.50 9.88
C ASP A 261 -7.22 5.29 10.33
N MET A 262 -7.77 4.49 11.24
CA MET A 262 -7.19 3.24 11.77
C MET A 262 -8.19 2.07 11.71
N ILE A 263 -9.18 2.15 10.81
CA ILE A 263 -10.20 1.09 10.60
C ILE A 263 -9.50 -0.26 10.45
N SER A 264 -9.95 -1.26 11.20
CA SER A 264 -9.48 -2.66 11.13
C SER A 264 -7.97 -2.85 11.24
N MET A 265 -7.18 -1.87 11.68
CA MET A 265 -5.71 -1.90 11.55
C MET A 265 -5.06 -3.19 12.09
N PHE A 266 -5.60 -3.77 13.17
CA PHE A 266 -5.15 -5.01 13.79
C PHE A 266 -6.27 -6.07 13.89
N SER A 267 -7.32 -5.96 13.06
CA SER A 267 -8.39 -6.96 13.05
C SER A 267 -7.83 -8.34 12.67
N TYR A 268 -8.24 -9.40 13.38
CA TYR A 268 -7.72 -10.76 13.26
C TYR A 268 -6.18 -10.90 13.37
N SER A 269 -5.49 -9.88 13.91
CA SER A 269 -4.03 -9.84 14.01
C SER A 269 -3.50 -10.56 15.25
N LYS A 270 -2.24 -10.98 15.19
CA LYS A 270 -1.47 -11.47 16.35
C LYS A 270 -0.78 -10.37 17.15
N PHE A 271 -0.92 -9.11 16.72
CA PHE A 271 -0.25 -7.99 17.34
C PHE A 271 -0.67 -7.81 18.81
N ASN A 272 0.33 -7.71 19.70
CA ASN A 272 0.14 -7.39 21.12
C ASN A 272 1.26 -6.49 21.68
N GLY A 273 1.81 -5.63 20.83
CA GLY A 273 2.87 -4.68 21.21
C GLY A 273 2.35 -3.48 22.01
N ASP A 274 3.26 -2.75 22.65
CA ASP A 274 2.91 -1.51 23.37
C ASP A 274 2.64 -0.37 22.39
N ILE A 275 1.42 0.15 22.43
CA ILE A 275 0.94 1.31 21.66
C ILE A 275 0.32 2.38 22.59
N SER A 276 0.62 2.31 23.89
CA SER A 276 0.04 3.19 24.91
C SER A 276 0.42 4.66 24.78
N LYS A 277 1.44 4.97 23.97
CA LYS A 277 1.96 6.32 23.72
C LYS A 277 1.53 6.93 22.40
N TRP A 278 0.77 6.19 21.59
CA TRP A 278 0.23 6.73 20.34
C TRP A 278 -0.68 7.92 20.62
N ASP A 279 -0.52 8.96 19.81
CA ASP A 279 -1.42 10.10 19.78
C ASP A 279 -2.58 9.79 18.84
N THR A 280 -3.77 9.63 19.40
CA THR A 280 -4.99 9.31 18.64
C THR A 280 -5.91 10.52 18.49
N SER A 281 -5.44 11.72 18.87
CA SER A 281 -6.28 12.91 18.97
C SER A 281 -6.88 13.38 17.64
N LYS A 282 -6.33 12.96 16.49
CA LYS A 282 -6.88 13.27 15.16
C LYS A 282 -7.64 12.12 14.51
N VAL A 283 -7.70 10.96 15.16
CA VAL A 283 -8.35 9.80 14.57
C VAL A 283 -9.86 9.99 14.59
N LEU A 284 -10.46 9.83 13.41
CA LEU A 284 -11.89 9.96 13.13
C LEU A 284 -12.56 8.58 13.12
N ASP A 285 -11.86 7.56 12.62
CA ASP A 285 -12.39 6.19 12.55
C ASP A 285 -11.38 5.13 13.02
N MET A 286 -11.83 4.29 13.96
CA MET A 286 -11.14 3.12 14.51
C MET A 286 -12.05 1.88 14.52
N SER A 287 -13.08 1.87 13.68
CA SER A 287 -14.02 0.76 13.58
C SER A 287 -13.25 -0.54 13.34
N ASP A 288 -13.59 -1.55 14.10
CA ASP A 288 -13.07 -2.92 14.08
C ASP A 288 -11.55 -3.04 14.25
N MET A 289 -10.85 -1.99 14.72
CA MET A 289 -9.38 -1.95 14.84
C MET A 289 -8.77 -3.19 15.48
N PHE A 290 -9.41 -3.77 16.49
CA PHE A 290 -8.97 -4.96 17.23
C PHE A 290 -9.97 -6.12 17.16
N GLU A 291 -10.89 -6.12 16.20
CA GLU A 291 -11.91 -7.16 16.08
C GLU A 291 -11.22 -8.53 15.96
N ASN A 292 -11.63 -9.49 16.80
CA ASN A 292 -11.05 -10.84 16.87
C ASN A 292 -9.51 -10.89 17.04
N SER A 293 -8.88 -9.80 17.50
CA SER A 293 -7.46 -9.76 17.82
C SER A 293 -7.17 -10.31 19.22
N GLN A 294 -5.90 -10.63 19.48
CA GLN A 294 -5.44 -11.01 20.83
C GLN A 294 -4.99 -9.81 21.68
N PHE A 295 -5.20 -8.59 21.19
CA PHE A 295 -4.67 -7.38 21.80
C PHE A 295 -5.25 -7.14 23.20
N ASN A 296 -4.38 -6.99 24.19
CA ASN A 296 -4.73 -6.65 25.57
C ASN A 296 -3.90 -5.49 26.13
N GLY A 297 -3.24 -4.72 25.26
CA GLY A 297 -2.39 -3.61 25.63
C GLY A 297 -3.14 -2.42 26.26
N ASN A 298 -2.40 -1.57 26.96
CA ASN A 298 -2.96 -0.38 27.60
C ASN A 298 -3.22 0.74 26.58
N ILE A 299 -4.46 1.22 26.51
CA ILE A 299 -4.88 2.37 25.69
C ILE A 299 -5.45 3.53 26.52
N SER A 300 -5.17 3.58 27.83
CA SER A 300 -5.75 4.56 28.76
C SER A 300 -5.37 6.02 28.48
N ASN A 301 -4.36 6.24 27.65
CA ASN A 301 -3.87 7.58 27.29
C ASN A 301 -4.40 8.06 25.94
N TRP A 302 -5.10 7.19 25.20
CA TRP A 302 -5.64 7.55 23.89
C TRP A 302 -6.72 8.63 24.03
N ASP A 303 -6.69 9.60 23.13
CA ASP A 303 -7.75 10.59 22.98
C ASP A 303 -8.73 10.13 21.92
N LEU A 304 -9.99 9.91 22.33
CA LEU A 304 -11.05 9.30 21.51
C LEU A 304 -12.19 10.30 21.26
N ILE A 305 -11.97 11.59 21.54
CA ILE A 305 -13.03 12.61 21.48
C ILE A 305 -13.54 12.88 20.06
N ASN A 306 -12.69 12.65 19.06
CA ASN A 306 -12.96 12.95 17.64
C ASN A 306 -13.50 11.75 16.86
N LEU A 307 -13.74 10.60 17.49
CA LEU A 307 -14.32 9.44 16.82
C LEU A 307 -15.73 9.76 16.30
N GLU A 308 -15.93 9.60 15.00
CA GLU A 308 -17.24 9.71 14.34
C GLU A 308 -18.12 8.48 14.63
N HIS A 309 -17.49 7.33 14.83
CA HIS A 309 -18.12 6.04 15.07
C HIS A 309 -18.14 5.64 16.55
N ASN A 310 -19.00 4.68 16.90
CA ASN A 310 -19.16 4.23 18.29
C ASN A 310 -17.88 3.54 18.78
N ILE A 311 -17.29 4.01 19.87
CA ILE A 311 -16.13 3.39 20.54
C ILE A 311 -16.30 1.88 20.82
N ASN A 312 -17.55 1.41 20.97
CA ASN A 312 -17.84 -0.01 21.14
C ASN A 312 -17.46 -0.87 19.92
N ASN A 313 -17.25 -0.25 18.75
CA ASN A 313 -16.88 -0.92 17.52
C ASN A 313 -15.36 -1.09 17.38
N ILE A 314 -14.52 -0.63 18.32
CA ILE A 314 -13.05 -0.79 18.23
C ILE A 314 -12.62 -2.28 18.25
N GLY A 315 -13.53 -3.23 18.54
CA GLY A 315 -13.23 -4.67 18.53
C GLY A 315 -12.71 -5.24 19.85
N ILE A 316 -12.53 -4.38 20.87
CA ILE A 316 -12.28 -4.77 22.27
C ILE A 316 -13.44 -4.34 23.16
N LYS A 317 -13.78 -5.19 24.15
CA LYS A 317 -14.85 -4.87 25.10
C LYS A 317 -14.40 -3.78 26.05
N ILE A 318 -14.79 -2.55 25.76
CA ILE A 318 -14.62 -1.41 26.66
C ILE A 318 -15.84 -1.37 27.58
N VAL A 319 -15.69 -1.77 28.85
CA VAL A 319 -16.83 -1.77 29.77
C VAL A 319 -16.97 -0.39 30.41
N LYS A 320 -18.00 0.35 30.01
CA LYS A 320 -18.42 1.60 30.66
C LYS A 320 -19.07 1.27 32.01
N LYS A 321 -18.34 1.38 33.11
CA LYS A 321 -18.85 1.22 34.49
C LYS A 321 -19.08 2.58 35.12
N TRP A 322 -20.31 2.84 35.56
CA TRP A 322 -20.61 4.04 36.34
C TRP A 322 -20.16 3.82 37.79
N THR A 323 -19.18 4.59 38.24
CA THR A 323 -18.76 4.69 39.63
C THR A 323 -19.22 6.02 40.21
N ILE A 324 -19.46 6.07 41.52
CA ILE A 324 -19.79 7.32 42.21
C ILE A 324 -18.54 7.75 42.98
N VAL A 325 -18.01 8.91 42.61
CA VAL A 325 -16.91 9.55 43.33
C VAL A 325 -17.50 10.64 44.22
N LYS A 326 -17.21 10.57 45.53
CA LYS A 326 -17.62 11.61 46.47
C LYS A 326 -16.62 12.75 46.42
N VAL A 327 -17.07 13.92 45.97
CA VAL A 327 -16.31 15.16 46.00
C VAL A 327 -17.13 16.18 46.79
N ASP A 328 -16.56 16.77 47.86
CA ASP A 328 -17.25 17.75 48.71
C ASP A 328 -18.62 17.33 49.25
N LYS A 329 -18.76 16.07 49.67
CA LYS A 329 -20.05 15.51 50.14
C LYS A 329 -21.16 15.49 49.06
N LYS A 330 -20.81 15.67 47.79
CA LYS A 330 -21.69 15.45 46.64
C LYS A 330 -21.28 14.19 45.90
N ASP A 331 -22.26 13.39 45.51
CA ASP A 331 -22.07 12.20 44.69
C ASP A 331 -21.90 12.63 43.23
N ILE A 332 -20.69 12.51 42.69
CA ILE A 332 -20.44 12.69 41.26
C ILE A 332 -20.46 11.33 40.59
N LYS A 333 -21.44 11.11 39.72
CA LYS A 333 -21.53 9.90 38.91
C LYS A 333 -20.51 9.98 37.77
N CYS A 334 -19.40 9.27 37.91
CA CYS A 334 -18.37 9.15 36.89
C CYS A 334 -18.58 7.84 36.11
N CYS A 335 -18.54 7.87 34.78
CA CYS A 335 -18.28 6.65 34.04
C CYS A 335 -16.80 6.27 34.20
N VAL A 336 -16.46 5.01 33.97
CA VAL A 336 -15.08 4.51 33.97
C VAL A 336 -15.02 3.54 32.81
N LEU A 337 -14.04 3.70 31.94
CA LEU A 337 -13.75 2.72 30.91
C LEU A 337 -12.91 1.62 31.56
N LEU A 338 -13.45 0.41 31.63
CA LEU A 338 -12.74 -0.78 32.05
C LEU A 338 -12.14 -1.47 30.82
N GLN A 339 -10.88 -1.83 30.95
CA GLN A 339 -10.14 -2.67 30.00
C GLN A 339 -10.26 -4.16 30.38
N PRO A 340 -9.79 -5.08 29.52
CA PRO A 340 -9.56 -6.48 29.88
C PRO A 340 -8.55 -6.68 31.03
N ILE A 341 -7.76 -5.65 31.36
CA ILE A 341 -6.95 -5.55 32.57
C ILE A 341 -7.75 -4.67 33.55
N GLU A 342 -7.98 -5.14 34.77
CA GLU A 342 -8.88 -4.57 35.80
C GLU A 342 -8.49 -3.18 36.36
N ASN A 343 -8.01 -2.23 35.54
CA ASN A 343 -7.61 -0.91 36.01
C ASN A 343 -8.65 0.16 35.61
N GLU A 344 -9.13 0.90 36.61
CA GLU A 344 -10.09 2.00 36.51
C GLU A 344 -9.29 3.33 36.35
N PHE A 345 -9.53 4.15 35.30
CA PHE A 345 -8.79 5.41 35.08
C PHE A 345 -9.68 6.67 35.06
N ILE A 346 -9.14 7.81 35.51
CA ILE A 346 -9.80 9.14 35.50
C ILE A 346 -8.89 10.19 34.83
N LYS A 347 -9.41 10.99 33.86
CA LYS A 347 -8.70 12.13 33.22
C LYS A 347 -9.06 13.45 33.89
N CYS A 348 -8.08 14.25 34.29
CA CYS A 348 -8.32 15.60 34.81
C CYS A 348 -8.73 16.57 33.71
N SER A 349 -9.76 17.38 33.95
CA SER A 349 -10.24 18.43 33.04
C SER A 349 -9.32 19.64 32.91
N THR A 350 -8.43 19.88 33.86
CA THR A 350 -7.56 21.05 33.90
C THR A 350 -6.17 20.80 33.34
N CYS A 351 -5.60 19.61 33.57
CA CYS A 351 -4.27 19.26 33.05
C CYS A 351 -4.27 18.09 32.07
N HIS A 352 -5.43 17.49 31.80
CA HIS A 352 -5.60 16.40 30.85
C HIS A 352 -4.80 15.11 31.16
N LYS A 353 -4.21 15.00 32.36
CA LYS A 353 -3.50 13.79 32.82
C LYS A 353 -4.47 12.73 33.35
N CYS A 354 -4.22 11.46 33.01
CA CYS A 354 -4.92 10.28 33.54
C CYS A 354 -4.27 9.77 34.83
N PHE A 355 -5.07 9.19 35.73
CA PHE A 355 -4.57 8.47 36.90
C PHE A 355 -5.47 7.30 37.26
N ASP A 356 -4.86 6.27 37.87
CA ASP A 356 -5.54 5.07 38.34
C ASP A 356 -6.41 5.38 39.57
N ILE A 357 -7.65 4.88 39.57
CA ILE A 357 -8.56 5.02 40.71
C ILE A 357 -8.03 4.32 41.95
N SER A 358 -7.16 3.31 41.82
CA SER A 358 -6.58 2.53 42.93
C SER A 358 -5.79 3.41 43.90
N ILE A 359 -5.43 4.63 43.50
CA ILE A 359 -4.81 5.67 44.32
C ILE A 359 -5.85 6.32 45.30
N LYS A 360 -7.10 5.82 45.30
CA LYS A 360 -8.28 6.26 46.09
C LYS A 360 -7.98 6.68 47.52
N ASP A 361 -7.14 5.93 48.22
CA ASP A 361 -6.95 6.09 49.66
C ASP A 361 -5.99 7.24 50.03
N LYS A 362 -5.19 7.76 49.08
CA LYS A 362 -4.23 8.85 49.35
C LYS A 362 -4.75 10.24 48.98
N TRP A 363 -5.98 10.32 48.48
CA TRP A 363 -6.44 11.46 47.70
C TRP A 363 -7.66 12.17 48.29
N ILE A 364 -8.25 11.56 49.31
CA ILE A 364 -9.42 12.08 50.04
C ILE A 364 -9.01 13.14 51.08
N ASP A 365 -7.73 13.27 51.40
CA ASP A 365 -7.27 14.30 52.33
C ASP A 365 -6.68 15.53 51.63
N ASN A 366 -7.53 16.56 51.64
CA ASN A 366 -7.26 17.99 51.48
C ASN A 366 -7.08 18.55 50.05
N LYS A 367 -8.20 19.16 49.62
CA LYS A 367 -8.36 20.28 48.67
C LYS A 367 -8.60 19.89 47.21
N ASN A 368 -9.82 19.49 46.86
CA ASN A 368 -10.50 19.73 45.56
C ASN A 368 -9.60 20.05 44.36
N SER A 369 -8.59 19.25 44.07
CA SER A 369 -7.62 19.50 43.03
C SER A 369 -7.15 18.20 42.41
N CYS A 370 -6.59 18.27 41.21
CA CYS A 370 -6.05 17.13 40.47
C CYS A 370 -4.71 16.61 41.04
N PRO A 371 -4.41 15.29 41.03
CA PRO A 371 -3.25 14.75 41.77
C PRO A 371 -1.96 15.19 41.11
N MET A 372 -2.10 15.39 39.81
CA MET A 372 -1.04 15.48 38.83
C MET A 372 -0.73 16.93 38.46
N CYS A 373 -1.59 17.88 38.87
CA CYS A 373 -1.38 19.31 38.60
C CYS A 373 -1.80 20.26 39.72
N THR A 374 -2.39 19.78 40.83
CA THR A 374 -2.83 20.58 41.99
C THR A 374 -3.83 21.71 41.69
N SER A 375 -4.28 21.83 40.43
CA SER A 375 -5.29 22.80 40.02
C SER A 375 -6.64 22.41 40.61
N LYS A 376 -7.37 23.41 41.14
CA LYS A 376 -8.72 23.19 41.65
C LYS A 376 -9.66 22.78 40.52
N TRP A 377 -10.54 21.81 40.77
CA TRP A 377 -11.56 21.40 39.80
C TRP A 377 -12.51 22.57 39.54
N ASN A 378 -12.32 23.29 38.43
CA ASN A 378 -13.30 24.28 37.99
C ASN A 378 -14.53 23.51 37.45
N ASN A 379 -15.71 23.81 38.00
CA ASN A 379 -17.01 23.25 37.63
C ASN A 379 -17.28 21.76 37.98
N ASN A 380 -16.45 21.09 38.77
CA ASN A 380 -16.64 19.66 39.11
C ASN A 380 -16.81 18.74 37.88
N ILE A 381 -16.32 19.16 36.71
CA ILE A 381 -16.44 18.37 35.49
C ILE A 381 -15.22 17.45 35.42
N VAL A 382 -15.44 16.18 35.73
CA VAL A 382 -14.50 15.10 35.42
C VAL A 382 -14.85 14.61 34.03
N TYR A 383 -13.93 14.76 33.08
CA TYR A 383 -14.16 14.23 31.74
C TYR A 383 -13.87 12.74 31.74
N LEU A 384 -14.88 12.03 31.25
CA LEU A 384 -14.78 10.67 30.84
C LEU A 384 -14.03 10.69 29.52
N MET A 385 -12.95 9.92 29.41
CA MET A 385 -12.55 9.50 28.08
C MET A 385 -13.75 8.77 27.49
N LYS A 386 -14.25 9.32 26.38
CA LYS A 386 -15.49 8.92 25.75
C LYS A 386 -15.25 7.76 24.82
#